data_AF-A0A662U8Q0-F1
#
_entry.id   AF-A0A662U8Q0-F1
#
_cell.length_a   1.000
_cell.length_b   1.000
_cell.length_c   1.000
_cell.angle_alpha   90.00
_cell.angle_beta   90.00
_cell.angle_gamma   90.00
#
_symmetry.space_group_name_H-M   'P 1'
#
loop_
_entity.id
_entity.type
_entity.pdbx_description
1 polymer ?
#
loop_
_entity_poly.entity_id
_entity_poly.type
_entity_poly.pdbx_seq_one_letter_code
_entity_poly.pdbx_strand_id
1 'polypeptide(L)'
;MTKIVSSLREAILRLGSVILSFERIYGVKLSYSTGFVNFSRLRATENLLELEKLAVVLKKTVYEKYNIPIITIKTENMDYIIDGHHRAYVKYLLNYKGISAYRIEFSDYMSRASYDIRGLRTIETGEELPEEYTPWKAVVKLIEYYRKLYGGEVKLKKVRVSIDFLVPTQKYVEKNKLEKEYDVRHEKIAPIVCLEYEGKYYILDGHIRSLKAKLQGEKEIDVLVLIPKVPVTPGVVRTCIISGLRSLNDVEVIEA
;
A
#
# COMPACT_ATOMS: atom_id res chain seq x y z
N MET A 1 12.95 14.63 -14.05
CA MET A 1 12.04 13.90 -13.13
C MET A 1 12.87 12.98 -12.26
N THR A 2 12.92 13.25 -10.97
CA THR A 2 13.58 12.42 -9.96
C THR A 2 12.97 11.03 -10.00
N LYS A 3 13.77 9.99 -10.26
CA LYS A 3 13.27 8.62 -10.43
C LYS A 3 13.11 7.99 -9.03
N ILE A 4 11.90 8.06 -8.47
CA ILE A 4 11.63 7.73 -7.06
C ILE A 4 11.71 6.22 -6.75
N VAL A 5 11.69 5.34 -7.77
CA VAL A 5 11.78 3.87 -7.58
C VAL A 5 12.73 3.18 -8.54
N SER A 6 13.30 2.07 -8.07
CA SER A 6 14.29 1.26 -8.80
C SER A 6 13.67 0.48 -9.97
N SER A 7 14.40 0.42 -11.08
CA SER A 7 14.21 -0.50 -12.22
C SER A 7 14.95 -1.84 -12.01
N LEU A 8 14.70 -2.82 -12.87
CA LEU A 8 15.39 -4.12 -12.80
C LEU A 8 16.91 -3.98 -12.98
N ARG A 9 17.35 -3.15 -13.93
CA ARG A 9 18.78 -2.87 -14.16
C ARG A 9 19.43 -2.25 -12.92
N GLU A 10 18.78 -1.28 -12.30
CA GLU A 10 19.28 -0.65 -11.06
C GLU A 10 19.32 -1.64 -9.90
N ALA A 11 18.34 -2.54 -9.78
CA ALA A 11 18.36 -3.58 -8.77
C ALA A 11 19.56 -4.53 -8.95
N ILE A 12 19.91 -4.89 -10.19
CA ILE A 12 21.09 -5.72 -10.49
C ILE A 12 22.39 -4.98 -10.18
N LEU A 13 22.50 -3.69 -10.55
CA LEU A 13 23.66 -2.86 -10.20
C LEU A 13 23.81 -2.72 -8.68
N ARG A 14 22.70 -2.52 -7.97
CA ARG A 14 22.65 -2.44 -6.51
C ARG A 14 23.08 -3.77 -5.88
N LEU A 15 22.63 -4.91 -6.41
CA LEU A 15 23.06 -6.24 -5.97
C LEU A 15 24.58 -6.40 -6.06
N GLY A 16 25.18 -6.06 -7.22
CA GLY A 16 26.63 -6.12 -7.39
C GLY A 16 27.38 -5.22 -6.41
N SER A 17 26.88 -4.00 -6.19
CA SER A 17 27.44 -3.07 -5.20
C SER A 17 27.35 -3.61 -3.77
N VAL A 18 26.23 -4.21 -3.38
CA VAL A 18 26.04 -4.81 -2.05
C VAL A 18 26.99 -5.99 -1.86
N ILE A 19 27.06 -6.92 -2.82
CA ILE A 19 27.99 -8.06 -2.77
C ILE A 19 29.42 -7.58 -2.57
N LEU A 20 29.91 -6.67 -3.42
CA LEU A 20 31.27 -6.14 -3.33
C LEU A 20 31.56 -5.45 -2.00
N SER A 21 30.57 -4.75 -1.43
CA SER A 21 30.71 -4.12 -0.11
C SER A 21 30.87 -5.16 0.99
N PHE A 22 30.03 -6.20 0.98
CA PHE A 22 30.08 -7.26 1.99
C PHE A 22 31.33 -8.13 1.86
N GLU A 23 31.76 -8.48 0.64
CA GLU A 23 33.02 -9.21 0.43
C GLU A 23 34.22 -8.46 1.04
N ARG A 24 34.26 -7.12 0.90
CA ARG A 24 35.33 -6.29 1.49
C ARG A 24 35.25 -6.23 3.02
N ILE A 25 34.05 -6.07 3.58
CA ILE A 25 33.86 -5.92 5.03
C ILE A 25 34.18 -7.24 5.76
N TYR A 26 33.75 -8.36 5.19
CA TYR A 26 33.84 -9.67 5.85
C TYR A 26 35.00 -10.53 5.36
N GLY A 27 35.72 -10.12 4.30
CA GLY A 27 36.85 -10.88 3.77
C GLY A 27 36.46 -12.22 3.14
N VAL A 28 35.22 -12.33 2.65
CA VAL A 28 34.65 -13.56 2.07
C VAL A 28 34.29 -13.37 0.60
N LYS A 29 34.09 -14.47 -0.12
CA LYS A 29 33.49 -14.47 -1.46
C LYS A 29 32.03 -14.88 -1.39
N LEU A 30 31.16 -14.07 -1.99
CA LEU A 30 29.71 -14.25 -1.88
C LEU A 30 29.12 -14.55 -3.25
N SER A 31 28.17 -15.48 -3.27
CA SER A 31 27.32 -15.75 -4.42
C SER A 31 25.88 -15.36 -4.10
N TYR A 32 25.01 -15.37 -5.11
CA TYR A 32 23.59 -15.15 -4.89
C TYR A 32 22.76 -16.13 -5.71
N SER A 33 21.57 -16.44 -5.21
CA SER A 33 20.52 -17.16 -5.93
C SER A 33 19.32 -16.24 -6.16
N THR A 34 18.49 -16.53 -7.17
CA THR A 34 17.18 -15.90 -7.32
C THR A 34 16.10 -16.81 -6.75
N GLY A 35 15.07 -16.24 -6.12
CA GLY A 35 13.98 -17.06 -5.61
C GLY A 35 12.85 -16.28 -4.97
N PHE A 36 11.83 -17.03 -4.54
CA PHE A 36 10.71 -16.48 -3.77
C PHE A 36 10.95 -16.67 -2.27
N VAL A 37 10.77 -15.60 -1.50
CA VAL A 37 10.93 -15.61 -0.04
C VAL A 37 9.58 -15.39 0.62
N ASN A 38 9.14 -16.36 1.42
CA ASN A 38 7.92 -16.25 2.22
C ASN A 38 8.11 -15.21 3.33
N PHE A 39 7.08 -14.41 3.62
CA PHE A 39 7.17 -13.39 4.68
C PHE A 39 7.45 -13.96 6.07
N SER A 40 7.08 -15.21 6.34
CA SER A 40 7.45 -15.91 7.58
C SER A 40 8.96 -16.09 7.77
N ARG A 41 9.73 -16.11 6.67
CA ARG A 41 11.20 -16.22 6.69
C ARG A 41 11.91 -14.87 6.49
N LEU A 42 11.16 -13.80 6.21
CA LEU A 42 11.73 -12.51 5.86
C LEU A 42 11.85 -11.61 7.09
N ARG A 43 13.03 -11.00 7.29
CA ARG A 43 13.28 -10.01 8.35
C ARG A 43 13.76 -8.70 7.74
N ALA A 44 13.16 -7.60 8.19
CA ALA A 44 13.64 -6.27 7.83
C ALA A 44 14.84 -5.89 8.70
N THR A 45 15.84 -5.26 8.09
CA THR A 45 17.02 -4.73 8.80
C THR A 45 16.86 -3.27 9.24
N GLU A 46 15.75 -2.66 8.85
CA GLU A 46 15.34 -1.30 9.20
C GLU A 46 13.89 -1.35 9.70
N ASN A 47 13.54 -0.51 10.68
CA ASN A 47 12.19 -0.46 11.27
C ASN A 47 11.32 0.70 10.76
N LEU A 48 11.90 1.62 9.98
CA LEU A 48 11.23 2.80 9.46
C LEU A 48 11.10 2.72 7.94
N LEU A 49 9.97 3.18 7.43
CA LEU A 49 9.68 3.34 6.02
C LEU A 49 9.33 4.78 5.73
N GLU A 50 10.09 5.43 4.86
CA GLU A 50 9.76 6.77 4.33
C GLU A 50 8.36 6.73 3.71
N LEU A 51 7.45 7.57 4.22
CA LEU A 51 6.05 7.59 3.83
C LEU A 51 5.88 7.93 2.35
N GLU A 52 6.66 8.90 1.87
CA GLU A 52 6.64 9.40 0.51
C GLU A 52 7.00 8.30 -0.48
N LYS A 53 8.11 7.60 -0.24
CA LYS A 53 8.53 6.44 -1.03
C LYS A 53 7.54 5.29 -0.94
N LEU A 54 6.93 5.07 0.23
CA LEU A 54 5.91 4.03 0.41
C LEU A 54 4.68 4.31 -0.46
N ALA A 55 4.23 5.56 -0.54
CA ALA A 55 3.12 5.98 -1.39
C ALA A 55 3.41 5.70 -2.87
N VAL A 56 4.62 6.03 -3.34
CA VAL A 56 5.04 5.73 -4.72
C VAL A 56 5.06 4.23 -4.99
N VAL A 57 5.71 3.44 -4.12
CA VAL A 57 5.79 1.99 -4.30
C VAL A 57 4.41 1.35 -4.26
N LEU A 58 3.50 1.84 -3.40
CA LEU A 58 2.13 1.35 -3.31
C LEU A 58 1.36 1.58 -4.62
N LYS A 59 1.32 2.82 -5.14
CA LYS A 59 0.68 3.15 -6.42
C LYS A 59 1.18 2.24 -7.54
N LYS A 60 2.51 2.19 -7.70
CA LYS A 60 3.16 1.44 -8.76
C LYS A 60 2.90 -0.05 -8.67
N THR A 61 2.86 -0.60 -7.46
CA THR A 61 2.57 -2.03 -7.26
C THR A 61 1.12 -2.34 -7.62
N VAL A 62 0.18 -1.46 -7.25
CA VAL A 62 -1.26 -1.66 -7.51
C VAL A 62 -1.61 -1.48 -8.99
N TYR A 63 -1.11 -0.43 -9.64
CA TYR A 63 -1.56 -0.04 -10.99
C TYR A 63 -0.56 -0.30 -12.11
N GLU A 64 0.74 -0.41 -11.81
CA GLU A 64 1.81 -0.47 -12.82
C GLU A 64 2.54 -1.82 -12.84
N LYS A 65 2.00 -2.84 -12.15
CA LYS A 65 2.60 -4.18 -12.02
C LYS A 65 4.06 -4.15 -11.56
N TYR A 66 4.40 -3.21 -10.69
CA TYR A 66 5.75 -3.04 -10.16
C TYR A 66 6.17 -4.24 -9.28
N ASN A 67 7.01 -5.11 -9.85
CA ASN A 67 7.40 -6.41 -9.27
C ASN A 67 8.92 -6.60 -9.28
N ILE A 68 9.68 -5.57 -8.92
CA ILE A 68 11.14 -5.64 -8.88
C ILE A 68 11.59 -6.47 -7.66
N PRO A 69 12.46 -7.48 -7.83
CA PRO A 69 12.99 -8.27 -6.72
C PRO A 69 13.68 -7.40 -5.66
N ILE A 70 13.57 -7.81 -4.41
CA ILE A 70 14.35 -7.24 -3.31
C ILE A 70 15.74 -7.90 -3.25
N ILE A 71 16.65 -7.33 -2.47
CA ILE A 71 17.94 -7.95 -2.18
C ILE A 71 17.92 -8.40 -0.73
N THR A 72 18.24 -9.67 -0.50
CA THR A 72 18.34 -10.25 0.83
C THR A 72 19.70 -10.89 1.05
N ILE A 73 20.10 -11.01 2.32
CA ILE A 73 21.11 -11.97 2.75
C ILE A 73 20.40 -13.16 3.35
N LYS A 74 20.69 -14.35 2.82
CA LYS A 74 20.12 -15.62 3.23
C LYS A 74 21.06 -16.30 4.23
N THR A 75 20.49 -16.60 5.39
CA THR A 75 21.07 -17.47 6.41
C THR A 75 20.33 -18.81 6.40
N GLU A 76 20.72 -19.74 7.28
CA GLU A 76 20.03 -21.02 7.44
C GLU A 76 18.53 -20.84 7.74
N ASN A 77 18.22 -19.91 8.66
CA ASN A 77 16.86 -19.73 9.19
C ASN A 77 16.09 -18.65 8.42
N MET A 78 16.70 -17.50 8.18
CA MET A 78 15.99 -16.29 7.73
C MET A 78 16.67 -15.61 6.53
N ASP A 79 15.88 -14.84 5.80
CA ASP A 79 16.31 -13.91 4.77
C ASP A 79 16.19 -12.47 5.30
N TYR A 80 17.30 -11.75 5.36
CA TYR A 80 17.37 -10.38 5.86
C TYR A 80 17.36 -9.39 4.70
N ILE A 81 16.39 -8.48 4.66
CA ILE A 81 16.27 -7.47 3.60
C ILE A 81 17.44 -6.49 3.69
N ILE A 82 18.24 -6.38 2.63
CA ILE A 82 19.29 -5.36 2.50
C ILE A 82 18.83 -4.20 1.62
N ASP A 83 17.98 -4.47 0.63
CA ASP A 83 17.39 -3.45 -0.22
C ASP A 83 15.95 -3.83 -0.59
N GLY A 84 15.02 -2.89 -0.42
CA GLY A 84 13.64 -3.04 -0.86
C GLY A 84 12.61 -3.25 0.25
N HIS A 85 12.83 -2.69 1.43
CA HIS A 85 11.91 -2.74 2.57
C HIS A 85 10.50 -2.23 2.21
N HIS A 86 10.40 -1.10 1.50
CA HIS A 86 9.11 -0.60 0.99
C HIS A 86 8.40 -1.58 0.07
N ARG A 87 9.14 -2.23 -0.84
CA ARG A 87 8.58 -3.22 -1.79
C ARG A 87 8.05 -4.45 -1.05
N ALA A 88 8.83 -4.95 -0.09
CA ALA A 88 8.41 -6.04 0.78
C ALA A 88 7.14 -5.65 1.57
N TYR A 89 7.12 -4.48 2.20
CA TYR A 89 5.98 -4.03 3.02
C TYR A 89 4.72 -3.83 2.17
N VAL A 90 4.81 -3.26 0.97
CA VAL A 90 3.66 -3.12 0.07
C VAL A 90 3.11 -4.49 -0.34
N LYS A 91 3.96 -5.46 -0.68
CA LYS A 91 3.52 -6.83 -0.97
C LYS A 91 2.86 -7.48 0.24
N TYR A 92 3.39 -7.23 1.43
CA TYR A 92 2.80 -7.66 2.69
C TYR A 92 1.41 -7.07 2.95
N LEU A 93 1.26 -5.76 2.74
CA LEU A 93 -0.01 -5.04 2.84
C LEU A 93 -1.04 -5.60 1.85
N LEU A 94 -0.62 -5.88 0.62
CA LEU A 94 -1.46 -6.46 -0.44
C LEU A 94 -1.75 -7.96 -0.24
N ASN A 95 -1.48 -8.51 0.94
CA ASN A 95 -1.78 -9.88 1.33
C ASN A 95 -1.08 -10.96 0.47
N TYR A 96 0.06 -10.65 -0.13
CA TYR A 96 0.91 -11.66 -0.77
C TYR A 96 1.54 -12.57 0.30
N LYS A 97 1.88 -13.82 -0.08
CA LYS A 97 2.57 -14.77 0.81
C LYS A 97 4.07 -14.47 0.99
N GLY A 98 4.63 -13.64 0.12
CA GLY A 98 6.06 -13.40 0.02
C GLY A 98 6.42 -12.51 -1.17
N ILE A 99 7.70 -12.46 -1.50
CA ILE A 99 8.25 -11.59 -2.53
C ILE A 99 9.45 -12.23 -3.24
N SER A 100 9.65 -11.92 -4.52
CA SER A 100 10.84 -12.33 -5.26
C SER A 100 12.08 -11.59 -4.75
N ALA A 101 13.22 -12.29 -4.66
CA ALA A 101 14.46 -11.75 -4.13
C ALA A 101 15.70 -12.27 -4.88
N TYR A 102 16.73 -11.43 -4.92
CA TYR A 102 18.12 -11.84 -5.05
C TYR A 102 18.66 -12.15 -3.66
N ARG A 103 19.00 -13.41 -3.41
CA ARG A 103 19.35 -13.96 -2.10
C ARG A 103 20.84 -14.22 -2.05
N ILE A 104 21.59 -13.30 -1.44
CA ILE A 104 23.03 -13.43 -1.24
C ILE A 104 23.26 -14.55 -0.22
N GLU A 105 24.00 -15.58 -0.59
CA GLU A 105 24.28 -16.73 0.26
C GLU A 105 25.39 -16.34 1.25
N PHE A 106 25.03 -16.20 2.54
CA PHE A 106 25.99 -15.89 3.60
C PHE A 106 25.49 -16.44 4.93
N SER A 107 25.89 -17.68 5.26
CA SER A 107 25.44 -18.41 6.46
C SER A 107 25.76 -17.68 7.77
N ASP A 108 26.94 -17.09 7.84
CA ASP A 108 27.49 -16.49 9.07
C ASP A 108 27.04 -15.04 9.28
N TYR A 109 26.12 -14.55 8.44
CA TYR A 109 25.62 -13.20 8.54
C TYR A 109 24.83 -12.98 9.82
N MET A 110 25.34 -12.06 10.65
CA MET A 110 24.64 -11.56 11.83
C MET A 110 24.10 -10.16 11.56
N SER A 111 22.78 -10.05 11.44
CA SER A 111 22.15 -8.74 11.26
C SER A 111 22.20 -7.93 12.55
N ARG A 112 22.58 -6.65 12.45
CA ARG A 112 22.57 -5.71 13.59
C ARG A 112 21.16 -5.40 14.09
N ALA A 113 20.17 -5.53 13.21
CA ALA A 113 18.78 -5.26 13.54
C ALA A 113 17.89 -6.24 12.79
N SER A 114 16.84 -6.72 13.45
CA SER A 114 15.91 -7.68 12.87
C SER A 114 14.50 -7.35 13.31
N TYR A 115 13.67 -6.95 12.35
CA TYR A 115 12.30 -6.56 12.58
C TYR A 115 11.35 -7.47 11.80
N ASP A 116 10.21 -7.76 12.41
CA ASP A 116 9.09 -8.35 11.71
C ASP A 116 8.48 -7.33 10.74
N ILE A 117 8.17 -7.76 9.53
CA ILE A 117 7.56 -6.90 8.52
C ILE A 117 6.22 -6.30 8.98
N ARG A 118 5.54 -6.97 9.91
CA ARG A 118 4.31 -6.50 10.55
C ARG A 118 4.50 -5.25 11.38
N GLY A 119 5.67 -5.09 11.99
CA GLY A 119 5.98 -4.03 12.94
C GLY A 119 6.68 -2.80 12.34
N LEU A 120 6.86 -2.76 11.01
CA LEU A 120 7.44 -1.60 10.35
C LEU A 120 6.55 -0.37 10.51
N ARG A 121 7.19 0.78 10.75
CA ARG A 121 6.50 2.06 10.96
C ARG A 121 6.85 3.03 9.85
N THR A 122 5.93 3.94 9.54
CA THR A 122 6.19 5.01 8.58
C THR A 122 6.76 6.25 9.25
N ILE A 123 7.64 6.97 8.55
CA ILE A 123 8.15 8.29 8.93
C ILE A 123 7.98 9.27 7.75
N GLU A 124 7.57 10.51 8.02
CA GLU A 124 7.51 11.56 7.00
C GLU A 124 8.89 12.16 6.81
N THR A 125 9.36 12.23 5.56
CA THR A 125 10.64 12.87 5.23
C THR A 125 10.49 14.34 4.90
N GLY A 126 9.28 14.78 4.55
CA GLY A 126 9.03 16.12 4.02
C GLY A 126 9.37 16.26 2.54
N GLU A 127 9.74 15.17 1.86
CA GLU A 127 10.00 15.19 0.41
C GLU A 127 8.72 15.53 -0.36
N GLU A 128 8.85 16.44 -1.33
CA GLU A 128 7.76 16.76 -2.25
C GLU A 128 7.53 15.60 -3.22
N LEU A 129 6.27 15.15 -3.30
CA LEU A 129 5.83 14.16 -4.25
C LEU A 129 5.23 14.83 -5.48
N PRO A 130 5.46 14.30 -6.70
CA PRO A 130 4.66 14.65 -7.85
C PRO A 130 3.18 14.49 -7.56
N GLU A 131 2.34 15.37 -8.12
CA GLU A 131 0.90 15.43 -7.87
C GLU A 131 0.19 14.07 -7.99
N GLU A 132 0.63 13.22 -8.94
CA GLU A 132 0.09 11.88 -9.15
C GLU A 132 0.27 10.91 -7.97
N TYR A 133 1.19 11.17 -7.04
CA TYR A 133 1.45 10.33 -5.86
C TYR A 133 0.91 10.95 -4.57
N THR A 134 0.56 12.24 -4.57
CA THR A 134 0.04 12.93 -3.38
C THR A 134 -1.18 12.23 -2.76
N PRO A 135 -2.19 11.78 -3.54
CA PRO A 135 -3.32 11.03 -2.98
C PRO A 135 -2.89 9.73 -2.28
N TRP A 136 -1.84 9.08 -2.77
CA TRP A 136 -1.35 7.81 -2.21
C TRP A 136 -0.70 7.97 -0.85
N LYS A 137 -0.13 9.16 -0.56
CA LYS A 137 0.32 9.49 0.79
C LYS A 137 -0.86 9.50 1.77
N ALA A 138 -2.01 10.04 1.37
CA ALA A 138 -3.24 9.98 2.17
C ALA A 138 -3.75 8.54 2.35
N VAL A 139 -3.68 7.70 1.29
CA VAL A 139 -4.04 6.28 1.38
C VAL A 139 -3.17 5.54 2.41
N VAL A 140 -1.85 5.75 2.40
CA VAL A 140 -0.96 5.12 3.39
C VAL A 140 -1.28 5.60 4.81
N LYS A 141 -1.50 6.91 5.00
CA LYS A 141 -1.93 7.46 6.31
C LYS A 141 -3.23 6.85 6.80
N LEU A 142 -4.20 6.65 5.89
CA LEU A 142 -5.49 6.02 6.18
C LEU A 142 -5.31 4.55 6.62
N ILE A 143 -4.46 3.78 5.93
CA ILE A 143 -4.12 2.41 6.31
C ILE A 143 -3.52 2.39 7.73
N GLU A 144 -2.56 3.26 8.02
CA GLU A 144 -1.92 3.34 9.34
C GLU A 144 -2.90 3.77 10.43
N TYR A 145 -3.82 4.70 10.13
CA TYR A 145 -4.90 5.09 11.03
C TYR A 145 -5.76 3.87 11.42
N TYR A 146 -6.23 3.09 10.45
CA TYR A 146 -7.08 1.93 10.72
C TYR A 146 -6.33 0.79 11.40
N ARG A 147 -5.05 0.59 11.11
CA ARG A 147 -4.20 -0.37 11.85
C ARG A 147 -4.10 -0.03 13.33
N LYS A 148 -3.90 1.25 13.65
CA LYS A 148 -3.89 1.74 15.04
C LYS A 148 -5.25 1.61 15.69
N LEU A 149 -6.32 2.03 14.99
CA LEU A 149 -7.69 1.99 15.49
C LEU A 149 -8.13 0.56 15.86
N TYR A 150 -7.76 -0.43 15.06
CA TYR A 150 -8.13 -1.84 15.30
C TYR A 150 -7.12 -2.62 16.14
N GLY A 151 -5.99 -2.02 16.52
CA GLY A 151 -4.95 -2.70 17.29
C GLY A 151 -4.39 -3.94 16.61
N GLY A 152 -4.45 -4.00 15.27
CA GLY A 152 -4.22 -5.23 14.52
C GLY A 152 -3.86 -5.01 13.06
N GLU A 153 -3.64 -6.10 12.35
CA GLU A 153 -3.28 -6.04 10.94
C GLU A 153 -4.45 -5.60 10.07
N VAL A 154 -4.15 -4.71 9.13
CA VAL A 154 -5.04 -4.35 8.03
C VAL A 154 -4.32 -4.69 6.73
N LYS A 155 -5.01 -5.44 5.87
CA LYS A 155 -4.55 -5.75 4.51
C LYS A 155 -5.29 -4.88 3.51
N LEU A 156 -4.75 -4.84 2.31
CA LEU A 156 -5.28 -4.09 1.18
C LEU A 156 -5.56 -5.04 0.03
N LYS A 157 -6.68 -4.84 -0.67
CA LYS A 157 -6.97 -5.54 -1.91
C LYS A 157 -7.59 -4.57 -2.92
N LYS A 158 -7.13 -4.60 -4.16
CA LYS A 158 -7.84 -3.95 -5.26
C LYS A 158 -8.94 -4.88 -5.75
N VAL A 159 -10.17 -4.38 -5.82
CA VAL A 159 -11.34 -5.10 -6.34
C VAL A 159 -12.18 -4.17 -7.20
N ARG A 160 -12.86 -4.74 -8.18
CA ARG A 160 -13.92 -4.06 -8.93
C ARG A 160 -15.25 -4.40 -8.27
N VAL A 161 -16.04 -3.39 -7.93
CA VAL A 161 -17.30 -3.57 -7.17
C VAL A 161 -18.45 -2.89 -7.88
N SER A 162 -19.66 -3.42 -7.72
CA SER A 162 -20.87 -2.73 -8.14
C SER A 162 -21.06 -1.44 -7.34
N ILE A 163 -21.43 -0.36 -8.04
CA ILE A 163 -21.72 0.95 -7.44
C ILE A 163 -22.88 0.87 -6.42
N ASP A 164 -23.80 -0.09 -6.57
CA ASP A 164 -24.93 -0.29 -5.64
C ASP A 164 -24.52 -0.89 -4.29
N PHE A 165 -23.29 -1.39 -4.17
CA PHE A 165 -22.72 -1.85 -2.90
C PHE A 165 -21.89 -0.78 -2.18
N LEU A 166 -21.70 0.40 -2.78
CA LEU A 166 -21.00 1.51 -2.14
C LEU A 166 -21.90 2.23 -1.14
N VAL A 167 -21.40 2.38 0.08
CA VAL A 167 -22.06 3.11 1.17
C VAL A 167 -21.24 4.36 1.49
N PRO A 168 -21.79 5.57 1.32
CA PRO A 168 -21.11 6.79 1.70
C PRO A 168 -21.01 6.88 3.23
N THR A 169 -19.86 7.34 3.71
CA THR A 169 -19.63 7.59 5.14
C THR A 169 -19.77 9.07 5.51
N GLN A 170 -20.00 9.90 4.50
CA GLN A 170 -20.24 11.34 4.59
C GLN A 170 -21.55 11.64 3.86
N LYS A 171 -22.46 12.37 4.53
CA LYS A 171 -23.77 12.70 4.01
C LYS A 171 -23.74 13.81 2.94
N TYR A 172 -22.88 14.80 3.10
CA TYR A 172 -22.89 16.02 2.30
C TYR A 172 -21.73 16.07 1.32
N VAL A 173 -21.94 16.51 0.08
CA VAL A 173 -20.88 16.81 -0.89
C VAL A 173 -21.06 18.22 -1.42
N GLU A 174 -19.98 19.01 -1.44
CA GLU A 174 -20.01 20.37 -1.97
C GLU A 174 -20.16 20.36 -3.50
N LYS A 175 -21.16 21.08 -4.00
CA LYS A 175 -21.45 21.21 -5.43
C LYS A 175 -20.25 21.71 -6.23
N ASN A 176 -19.56 22.73 -5.74
CA ASN A 176 -18.34 23.28 -6.37
C ASN A 176 -17.25 22.21 -6.60
N LYS A 177 -17.10 21.24 -5.69
CA LYS A 177 -16.15 20.13 -5.86
C LYS A 177 -16.67 19.06 -6.81
N LEU A 178 -17.99 18.88 -6.88
CA LEU A 178 -18.65 17.99 -7.82
C LEU A 178 -18.58 18.54 -9.26
N GLU A 179 -18.71 19.84 -9.46
CA GLU A 179 -18.73 20.46 -10.79
C GLU A 179 -17.34 20.67 -11.40
N LYS A 180 -16.28 20.74 -10.57
CA LYS A 180 -14.90 20.74 -11.09
C LYS A 180 -14.71 19.57 -12.05
N GLU A 181 -14.20 19.86 -13.25
CA GLU A 181 -13.89 18.84 -14.26
C GLU A 181 -13.09 17.72 -13.60
N TYR A 182 -13.66 16.51 -13.62
CA TYR A 182 -13.00 15.31 -13.16
C TYR A 182 -12.96 14.39 -14.37
N ASP A 183 -11.81 14.33 -15.03
CA ASP A 183 -11.57 13.32 -16.04
C ASP A 183 -11.45 11.97 -15.32
N VAL A 184 -12.40 11.07 -15.55
CA VAL A 184 -12.49 9.72 -14.97
C VAL A 184 -11.19 8.93 -15.20
N ARG A 185 -10.37 9.32 -16.20
CA ARG A 185 -9.01 8.80 -16.40
C ARG A 185 -8.06 9.07 -15.20
N HIS A 186 -8.46 9.90 -14.23
CA HIS A 186 -7.76 10.18 -12.96
C HIS A 186 -7.93 9.09 -11.87
N GLU A 187 -8.67 8.01 -12.10
CA GLU A 187 -8.69 6.88 -11.14
C GLU A 187 -7.29 6.26 -10.92
N LYS A 188 -6.37 6.45 -11.87
CA LYS A 188 -4.95 6.08 -11.73
C LYS A 188 -4.15 7.03 -10.82
N ILE A 189 -4.68 8.21 -10.54
CA ILE A 189 -4.05 9.25 -9.70
C ILE A 189 -4.54 9.12 -8.25
N ALA A 190 -5.86 8.96 -8.03
CA ALA A 190 -6.43 8.84 -6.70
C ALA A 190 -7.44 7.67 -6.59
N PRO A 191 -7.09 6.56 -5.90
CA PRO A 191 -8.02 5.44 -5.74
C PRO A 191 -9.21 5.82 -4.84
N ILE A 192 -10.34 5.14 -5.01
CA ILE A 192 -11.39 5.12 -3.98
C ILE A 192 -10.97 4.09 -2.94
N VAL A 193 -10.96 4.47 -1.65
CA VAL A 193 -10.62 3.56 -0.56
C VAL A 193 -11.88 3.22 0.21
N CYS A 194 -12.14 1.94 0.40
CA CYS A 194 -13.30 1.43 1.10
C CYS A 194 -12.89 0.50 2.24
N LEU A 195 -13.82 0.29 3.16
CA LEU A 195 -13.81 -0.80 4.12
C LEU A 195 -14.92 -1.78 3.75
N GLU A 196 -14.62 -3.07 3.69
CA GLU A 196 -15.63 -4.09 3.43
C GLU A 196 -16.21 -4.60 4.75
N TYR A 197 -17.54 -4.67 4.83
CA TYR A 197 -18.26 -5.22 5.96
C TYR A 197 -19.62 -5.74 5.48
N GLU A 198 -19.90 -7.02 5.78
CA GLU A 198 -21.16 -7.71 5.42
C GLU A 198 -21.54 -7.56 3.93
N GLY A 199 -20.54 -7.65 3.03
CA GLY A 199 -20.76 -7.57 1.58
C GLY A 199 -21.04 -6.15 1.04
N LYS A 200 -20.94 -5.13 1.90
CA LYS A 200 -21.01 -3.71 1.51
C LYS A 200 -19.64 -3.04 1.62
N TYR A 201 -19.44 -1.98 0.85
CA TYR A 201 -18.18 -1.25 0.76
C TYR A 201 -18.36 0.19 1.23
N TYR A 202 -17.90 0.48 2.44
CA TYR A 202 -18.04 1.78 3.09
C TYR A 202 -16.91 2.70 2.64
N ILE A 203 -17.24 3.80 1.97
CA ILE A 203 -16.27 4.71 1.37
C ILE A 203 -15.52 5.47 2.46
N LEU A 204 -14.23 5.23 2.59
CA LEU A 204 -13.36 5.94 3.53
C LEU A 204 -12.73 7.18 2.90
N ASP A 205 -12.41 7.10 1.61
CA ASP A 205 -11.93 8.21 0.80
C ASP A 205 -12.45 8.08 -0.64
N GLY A 206 -12.80 9.20 -1.26
CA GLY A 206 -13.26 9.25 -2.64
C GLY A 206 -14.78 9.33 -2.83
N HIS A 207 -15.52 9.95 -1.91
CA HIS A 207 -16.98 10.14 -2.00
C HIS A 207 -17.40 10.86 -3.27
N ILE A 208 -16.71 11.96 -3.62
CA ILE A 208 -16.99 12.74 -4.85
C ILE A 208 -16.77 11.88 -6.09
N ARG A 209 -15.67 11.13 -6.14
CA ARG A 209 -15.34 10.23 -7.27
C ARG A 209 -16.39 9.15 -7.44
N SER A 210 -16.81 8.56 -6.32
CA SER A 210 -17.86 7.53 -6.29
C SER A 210 -19.21 8.09 -6.78
N LEU A 211 -19.59 9.29 -6.32
CA LEU A 211 -20.83 9.94 -6.74
C LEU A 211 -20.78 10.32 -8.24
N LYS A 212 -19.66 10.82 -8.74
CA LYS A 212 -19.49 11.14 -10.17
C LYS A 212 -19.65 9.91 -11.06
N ALA A 213 -18.99 8.80 -10.71
CA ALA A 213 -19.11 7.56 -11.47
C ALA A 213 -20.59 7.10 -11.55
N LYS A 214 -21.32 7.20 -10.43
CA LYS A 214 -22.76 6.93 -10.40
C LYS A 214 -23.56 7.86 -11.33
N LEU A 215 -23.32 9.17 -11.25
CA LEU A 215 -24.00 10.16 -12.11
C LEU A 215 -23.70 9.96 -13.60
N GLN A 216 -22.53 9.41 -13.93
CA GLN A 216 -22.14 9.04 -15.30
C GLN A 216 -22.74 7.71 -15.76
N GLY A 217 -23.48 7.00 -14.91
CA GLY A 217 -24.13 5.74 -15.24
C GLY A 217 -23.20 4.52 -15.20
N GLU A 218 -22.03 4.64 -14.56
CA GLU A 218 -21.14 3.49 -14.36
C GLU A 218 -21.84 2.43 -13.49
N LYS A 219 -21.60 1.16 -13.82
CA LYS A 219 -22.17 0.02 -13.08
C LYS A 219 -21.20 -0.53 -12.03
N GLU A 220 -19.91 -0.42 -12.32
CA GLU A 220 -18.84 -0.98 -11.51
C GLU A 220 -17.63 -0.04 -11.48
N ILE A 221 -16.91 -0.02 -10.35
CA ILE A 221 -15.74 0.83 -10.16
C ILE A 221 -14.62 0.11 -9.42
N ASP A 222 -13.38 0.48 -9.72
CA ASP A 222 -12.19 -0.01 -9.03
C ASP A 222 -12.04 0.65 -7.65
N VAL A 223 -11.94 -0.16 -6.61
CA VAL A 223 -11.72 0.31 -5.23
C VAL A 223 -10.55 -0.42 -4.56
N LEU A 224 -9.92 0.27 -3.63
CA LEU A 224 -8.97 -0.29 -2.68
C LEU A 224 -9.68 -0.60 -1.36
N VAL A 225 -9.78 -1.89 -1.04
CA VAL A 225 -10.48 -2.36 0.15
C VAL A 225 -9.49 -2.62 1.28
N LEU A 226 -9.69 -1.94 2.40
CA LEU A 226 -9.08 -2.28 3.68
C LEU A 226 -9.77 -3.52 4.24
N ILE A 227 -8.96 -4.51 4.63
CA ILE A 227 -9.41 -5.78 5.19
C ILE A 227 -8.78 -5.94 6.57
N PRO A 228 -9.50 -5.59 7.65
CA PRO A 228 -9.06 -5.89 9.01
C PRO A 228 -8.87 -7.40 9.17
N LYS A 229 -7.79 -7.81 9.84
CA LYS A 229 -7.52 -9.22 10.19
C LYS A 229 -7.88 -9.54 11.63
N VAL A 230 -8.66 -8.67 12.26
CA VAL A 230 -9.22 -8.83 13.59
C VAL A 230 -10.75 -8.80 13.50
N PRO A 231 -11.48 -9.57 14.32
CA PRO A 231 -12.93 -9.52 14.35
C PRO A 231 -13.36 -8.20 14.99
N VAL A 232 -13.72 -7.21 14.16
CA VAL A 232 -14.16 -5.90 14.61
C VAL A 232 -15.36 -5.44 13.78
N THR A 233 -16.38 -4.91 14.45
CA THR A 233 -17.43 -4.13 13.78
C THR A 233 -16.90 -2.71 13.59
N PRO A 234 -16.72 -2.23 12.35
CA PRO A 234 -16.17 -0.91 12.13
C PRO A 234 -17.05 0.20 12.69
N GLY A 235 -16.47 1.15 13.42
CA GLY A 235 -17.20 2.32 13.92
C GLY A 235 -17.90 3.10 12.81
N VAL A 236 -17.27 3.18 11.63
CA VAL A 236 -17.84 3.84 10.44
C VAL A 236 -19.17 3.22 9.98
N VAL A 237 -19.33 1.91 10.14
CA VAL A 237 -20.58 1.20 9.82
C VAL A 237 -21.70 1.66 10.74
N ARG A 238 -21.42 1.78 12.05
CA ARG A 238 -22.38 2.27 13.04
C ARG A 238 -22.81 3.70 12.73
N THR A 239 -21.86 4.57 12.37
CA THR A 239 -22.15 5.95 11.97
C THR A 239 -23.07 6.00 10.76
N CYS A 240 -22.79 5.22 9.70
CA CYS A 240 -23.66 5.15 8.52
C CYS A 240 -25.09 4.73 8.86
N ILE A 241 -25.26 3.71 9.73
CA ILE A 241 -26.59 3.25 10.16
C ILE A 241 -27.35 4.37 10.89
N ILE A 242 -26.71 5.05 11.84
CA ILE A 242 -27.32 6.17 12.60
C ILE A 242 -27.68 7.34 11.67
N SER A 243 -26.83 7.63 10.69
CA SER A 243 -27.05 8.71 9.73
C SER A 243 -27.98 8.34 8.57
N GLY A 244 -28.52 7.12 8.53
CA GLY A 244 -29.41 6.66 7.46
C GLY A 244 -28.73 6.45 6.10
N LEU A 245 -27.39 6.38 6.07
CA LEU A 245 -26.61 6.21 4.84
C LEU A 245 -26.53 4.74 4.45
N ARG A 246 -27.13 4.37 3.32
CA ARG A 246 -27.21 2.99 2.80
C ARG A 246 -26.68 2.84 1.39
N SER A 247 -26.64 3.93 0.63
CA SER A 247 -26.19 3.97 -0.75
C SER A 247 -25.76 5.37 -1.15
N LEU A 248 -25.11 5.50 -2.31
CA LEU A 248 -24.79 6.80 -2.88
C LEU A 248 -26.03 7.69 -3.19
N ASN A 249 -27.26 7.15 -3.17
CA ASN A 249 -28.48 7.97 -3.32
C ASN A 249 -28.75 8.83 -2.08
N ASP A 250 -28.17 8.47 -0.93
CA ASP A 250 -28.40 9.16 0.34
C ASP A 250 -27.43 10.36 0.52
N VAL A 251 -26.61 10.65 -0.49
CA VAL A 251 -25.70 11.79 -0.50
C VAL A 251 -26.45 13.05 -0.93
N GLU A 252 -26.38 14.09 -0.11
CA GLU A 252 -26.95 15.41 -0.41
C GLU A 252 -25.86 16.33 -0.97
N VAL A 253 -26.11 16.91 -2.15
CA VAL A 253 -25.23 17.92 -2.75
C VAL A 253 -25.63 19.29 -2.22
N ILE A 254 -24.69 19.98 -1.57
CA ILE A 254 -24.92 21.28 -0.95
C ILE A 254 -24.18 22.40 -1.70
N GLU A 255 -24.81 23.57 -1.78
CA GLU A 255 -24.14 24.81 -2.17
C GLU A 255 -23.19 25.21 -1.02
N ALA A 256 -21.91 25.42 -1.32
CA ALA A 256 -20.88 25.78 -0.35
C ALA A 256 -19.96 26.86 -0.92
#